data_AF-A0AA39I758-F1
#
_entry.id   AF-A0AA39I758-F1
#
_cell.length_a   1.000
_cell.length_b   1.000
_cell.length_c   1.000
_cell.angle_alpha   90.00
_cell.angle_beta   90.00
_cell.angle_gamma   90.00
#
_symmetry.space_group_name_H-M   'P 1'
#
loop_
_entity.id
_entity.type
_entity.pdbx_description
1 polymer ?
#
loop_
_entity_poly.entity_id
_entity_poly.type
_entity_poly.pdbx_seq_one_letter_code
_entity_poly.pdbx_strand_id
1 'polypeptide(L)'
;MVGFTMFVIMETLFLGSVATVPLATLLLAAFYKKGSLPLILVISVSYQILYALFGAVHSSYSLFWQIFGSEEDLDSTFMFWSLAFLYSLRVVLPATSFALTVDRLLAMRFPIEYNFWISRTLCILTFISTGILFIGELAAYLLCQESSAASRYVFGHYVHFMVIHVLNDFYTSICVVNIFATIIFLWKFYAFIRMQQQTRSLSSGHYGHIRSTNTMIIYQLSAEIICDILPSLATSLAVYVAGANWSQMFGPYLLATQVVYTTLCCSAYVWKMKAWKCQRAVFNSSHGTGVVITSAMRLEV
;
A
#
# COMPACT_ATOMS: atom_id res chain seq x y z
N MET A 1 -18.97 -23.98 -8.08
CA MET A 1 -18.97 -22.58 -7.63
C MET A 1 -17.58 -22.13 -7.18
N VAL A 2 -16.92 -22.86 -6.27
CA VAL A 2 -15.56 -22.54 -5.77
C VAL A 2 -14.51 -22.35 -6.86
N GLY A 3 -14.49 -23.22 -7.89
CA GLY A 3 -13.55 -23.08 -9.00
C GLY A 3 -13.69 -21.77 -9.79
N PHE A 4 -14.93 -21.31 -10.03
CA PHE A 4 -15.18 -20.05 -10.74
C PHE A 4 -14.78 -18.83 -9.89
N THR A 5 -15.12 -18.81 -8.60
CA THR A 5 -14.72 -17.70 -7.72
C THR A 5 -13.20 -17.61 -7.58
N MET A 6 -12.53 -18.76 -7.45
CA MET A 6 -11.07 -18.84 -7.37
C MET A 6 -10.40 -18.34 -8.66
N PHE A 7 -10.95 -18.71 -9.82
CA PHE A 7 -10.49 -18.21 -11.12
C PHE A 7 -10.58 -16.67 -11.20
N VAL A 8 -11.73 -16.10 -10.85
CA VAL A 8 -11.94 -14.64 -10.85
C VAL A 8 -10.98 -13.92 -9.89
N ILE A 9 -10.73 -14.50 -8.71
CA ILE A 9 -9.80 -13.93 -7.72
C ILE A 9 -8.37 -13.96 -8.23
N MET A 10 -7.93 -15.06 -8.84
CA MET A 10 -6.59 -15.18 -9.41
C MET A 10 -6.40 -14.26 -10.62
N GLU A 11 -7.43 -14.12 -11.47
CA GLU A 11 -7.43 -13.16 -12.58
C GLU A 11 -7.33 -11.73 -12.08
N THR A 12 -8.10 -11.36 -11.04
CA THR A 12 -8.04 -10.03 -10.43
C THR A 12 -6.66 -9.75 -9.83
N LEU A 13 -6.09 -10.72 -9.12
CA LEU A 13 -4.75 -10.63 -8.56
C LEU A 13 -3.71 -10.44 -9.67
N PHE A 14 -3.81 -11.21 -10.77
CA PHE A 14 -2.91 -11.12 -11.91
C PHE A 14 -2.99 -9.75 -12.61
N LEU A 15 -4.18 -9.36 -13.06
CA LEU A 15 -4.37 -8.11 -13.80
C LEU A 15 -3.98 -6.89 -12.96
N GLY A 16 -4.38 -6.87 -11.69
CA GLY A 16 -4.02 -5.79 -10.78
C GLY A 16 -2.52 -5.75 -10.49
N SER A 17 -1.86 -6.90 -10.29
CA SER A 17 -0.41 -6.96 -10.13
C SER A 17 0.34 -6.46 -11.36
N VAL A 18 -0.05 -6.93 -12.55
CA VAL A 18 0.53 -6.52 -13.84
C VAL A 18 0.35 -5.01 -14.08
N ALA A 19 -0.77 -4.43 -13.64
CA ALA A 19 -0.99 -2.98 -13.71
C ALA A 19 -0.18 -2.20 -12.66
N THR A 20 -0.10 -2.71 -11.43
CA THR A 20 0.58 -2.03 -10.31
C THR A 20 2.09 -1.90 -10.56
N VAL A 21 2.77 -2.94 -11.05
CA VAL A 21 4.22 -2.91 -11.28
C VAL A 21 4.67 -1.70 -12.12
N PRO A 22 4.21 -1.50 -13.36
CA PRO A 22 4.63 -0.36 -14.18
C PRO A 22 4.21 0.98 -13.58
N LEU A 23 3.02 1.08 -12.97
CA LEU A 23 2.57 2.32 -12.33
C LEU A 23 3.47 2.70 -11.15
N ALA A 24 3.82 1.75 -10.30
CA ALA A 24 4.69 1.94 -9.14
C ALA A 24 6.14 2.22 -9.56
N THR A 25 6.65 1.55 -10.60
CA THR A 25 7.97 1.85 -11.18
C THR A 25 8.02 3.25 -11.80
N LEU A 26 6.99 3.66 -12.54
CA LEU A 26 6.87 5.02 -13.07
C LEU A 26 6.83 6.05 -11.95
N LEU A 27 6.11 5.74 -10.87
CA LEU A 27 6.06 6.56 -9.67
C LEU A 27 7.46 6.72 -9.07
N LEU A 28 8.17 5.63 -8.83
CA LEU A 28 9.53 5.62 -8.29
C LEU A 28 10.54 6.35 -9.19
N ALA A 29 10.44 6.18 -10.52
CA ALA A 29 11.30 6.86 -11.48
C ALA A 29 11.02 8.37 -11.56
N ALA A 30 9.74 8.78 -11.57
CA ALA A 30 9.34 10.18 -11.49
C ALA A 30 9.83 10.83 -10.20
N PHE A 31 9.90 10.03 -9.15
CA PHE A 31 10.35 10.40 -7.84
C PHE A 31 11.86 10.61 -7.77
N TYR A 32 12.64 9.63 -8.22
CA TYR A 32 14.10 9.72 -8.28
C TYR A 32 14.58 10.98 -9.01
N LYS A 33 13.90 11.38 -10.09
CA LYS A 33 14.24 12.58 -10.88
C LYS A 33 14.05 13.91 -10.12
N LYS A 34 13.25 13.96 -9.06
CA LYS A 34 12.94 15.21 -8.32
C LYS A 34 13.87 15.50 -7.15
N GLY A 35 14.68 14.55 -6.70
CA GLY A 35 15.74 14.76 -5.69
C GLY A 35 15.31 15.10 -4.26
N SER A 36 14.02 15.31 -3.97
CA SER A 36 13.56 15.83 -2.66
C SER A 36 12.40 15.03 -2.04
N LEU A 37 12.50 13.70 -2.04
CA LEU A 37 11.39 12.87 -1.59
C LEU A 37 11.57 12.30 -0.19
N PRO A 38 10.46 12.14 0.54
CA PRO A 38 10.48 11.43 1.80
C PRO A 38 10.83 9.97 1.52
N LEU A 39 11.94 9.52 2.09
CA LEU A 39 12.48 8.18 1.89
C LEU A 39 11.47 7.09 2.30
N ILE A 40 10.60 7.38 3.27
CA ILE A 40 9.52 6.50 3.71
C ILE A 40 8.53 6.19 2.57
N LEU A 41 8.25 7.15 1.68
CA LEU A 41 7.41 6.91 0.51
C LEU A 41 8.09 5.97 -0.49
N VAL A 42 9.41 6.10 -0.65
CA VAL A 42 10.20 5.17 -1.47
C VAL A 42 10.12 3.76 -0.89
N ILE A 43 10.27 3.60 0.43
CA ILE A 43 10.12 2.31 1.12
C ILE A 43 8.73 1.72 0.86
N SER A 44 7.66 2.49 1.10
CA SER A 44 6.28 2.01 0.90
C SER A 44 6.01 1.58 -0.55
N VAL A 45 6.41 2.39 -1.54
CA VAL A 45 6.26 2.05 -2.96
C VAL A 45 7.09 0.82 -3.32
N SER A 46 8.26 0.63 -2.70
CA SER A 46 9.11 -0.55 -2.95
C SER A 46 8.45 -1.83 -2.46
N TYR A 47 7.81 -1.82 -1.27
CA TYR A 47 7.01 -2.94 -0.80
C TYR A 47 5.79 -3.21 -1.69
N GLN A 48 5.13 -2.17 -2.23
CA GLN A 48 4.04 -2.35 -3.20
C GLN A 48 4.51 -3.01 -4.50
N ILE A 49 5.69 -2.65 -5.01
CA ILE A 49 6.30 -3.29 -6.18
C ILE A 49 6.59 -4.75 -5.88
N LEU A 50 7.23 -5.05 -4.74
CA LEU A 50 7.52 -6.43 -4.35
C LEU A 50 6.23 -7.26 -4.24
N TYR A 51 5.22 -6.73 -3.55
CA TYR A 51 3.91 -7.39 -3.41
C TYR A 51 3.28 -7.67 -4.77
N ALA A 52 3.25 -6.69 -5.67
CA ALA A 52 2.69 -6.85 -7.00
C ALA A 52 3.47 -7.85 -7.85
N LEU A 53 4.81 -7.86 -7.77
CA LEU A 53 5.67 -8.82 -8.48
C LEU A 53 5.40 -10.27 -8.03
N PHE A 54 5.43 -10.53 -6.72
CA PHE A 54 5.09 -11.85 -6.20
C PHE A 54 3.64 -12.22 -6.52
N GLY A 55 2.73 -11.25 -6.52
CA GLY A 55 1.33 -11.44 -6.89
C GLY A 55 1.18 -11.87 -8.34
N ALA A 56 1.89 -11.23 -9.28
CA ALA A 56 1.90 -11.59 -10.69
C ALA A 56 2.45 -13.01 -10.90
N VAL A 57 3.59 -13.33 -10.26
CA VAL A 57 4.22 -14.65 -10.36
C VAL A 57 3.32 -15.75 -9.80
N HIS A 58 2.74 -15.56 -8.61
CA HIS A 58 1.85 -16.52 -7.98
C HIS A 58 0.56 -16.74 -8.79
N SER A 59 -0.11 -15.66 -9.18
CA SER A 59 -1.38 -15.73 -9.91
C SER A 59 -1.21 -16.27 -11.33
N SER A 60 -0.14 -15.91 -12.04
CA SER A 60 0.14 -16.47 -13.36
C SER A 60 0.39 -17.97 -13.32
N TYR A 61 1.17 -18.46 -12.35
CA TYR A 61 1.36 -19.89 -12.12
C TYR A 61 0.05 -20.60 -11.78
N SER A 62 -0.74 -20.03 -10.86
CA SER A 62 -2.03 -20.60 -10.44
C SER A 62 -3.04 -20.65 -11.60
N LEU A 63 -3.16 -19.57 -12.38
CA LEU A 63 -4.05 -19.51 -13.55
C LEU A 63 -3.63 -20.48 -14.64
N PHE A 64 -2.32 -20.60 -14.90
CA PHE A 64 -1.81 -21.55 -15.89
C PHE A 64 -2.28 -22.97 -15.59
N TRP A 65 -2.13 -23.42 -14.34
CA TRP A 65 -2.57 -24.75 -13.93
C TRP A 65 -4.09 -24.90 -13.86
N GLN A 66 -4.84 -23.84 -13.51
CA GLN A 66 -6.30 -23.87 -13.57
C GLN A 66 -6.87 -24.00 -14.99
N ILE A 67 -6.17 -23.46 -16.00
CA ILE A 67 -6.63 -23.48 -17.40
C ILE A 67 -6.15 -24.75 -18.12
N PHE A 68 -4.89 -25.13 -17.93
CA PHE A 68 -4.22 -26.13 -18.77
C PHE A 68 -3.94 -27.47 -18.07
N GLY A 69 -4.07 -27.56 -16.75
CA GLY A 69 -3.70 -28.77 -16.03
C GLY A 69 -4.66 -29.14 -14.90
N SER A 70 -4.19 -30.01 -14.01
CA SER A 70 -4.93 -30.46 -12.85
C SER A 70 -4.32 -29.89 -11.56
N GLU A 71 -5.11 -29.87 -10.49
CA GLU A 71 -4.64 -29.45 -9.17
C GLU A 71 -3.54 -30.40 -8.62
N GLU A 72 -3.54 -31.67 -9.05
CA GLU A 72 -2.57 -32.67 -8.62
C GLU A 72 -1.14 -32.39 -9.13
N ASP A 73 -1.03 -31.66 -10.25
CA ASP A 73 0.24 -31.31 -10.91
C ASP A 73 0.91 -30.06 -10.32
N LEU A 74 0.22 -29.33 -9.42
CA LEU A 74 0.78 -28.13 -8.78
C LEU A 74 1.98 -28.48 -7.91
N ASP A 75 3.09 -27.78 -8.12
CA ASP A 75 4.25 -27.84 -7.22
C ASP A 75 3.89 -27.16 -5.89
N SER A 76 3.68 -28.01 -4.87
CA SER A 76 3.37 -27.60 -3.51
C SER A 76 4.42 -26.66 -2.92
N THR A 77 5.69 -26.84 -3.30
CA THR A 77 6.80 -26.04 -2.78
C THR A 77 6.72 -24.62 -3.30
N PHE A 78 6.51 -24.46 -4.61
CA PHE A 78 6.36 -23.15 -5.23
C PHE A 78 5.11 -22.42 -4.71
N MET A 79 3.98 -23.12 -4.57
CA MET A 79 2.74 -22.55 -4.04
C MET A 79 2.90 -22.06 -2.60
N PHE A 80 3.52 -22.87 -1.74
CA PHE A 80 3.79 -22.50 -0.36
C PHE A 80 4.65 -21.23 -0.28
N TRP A 81 5.80 -21.20 -0.95
CA TRP A 81 6.71 -20.05 -0.88
C TRP A 81 6.07 -18.79 -1.45
N SER A 82 5.47 -18.87 -2.64
CA SER A 82 4.84 -17.70 -3.27
C SER A 82 3.72 -17.10 -2.40
N LEU A 83 2.89 -17.94 -1.77
CA LEU A 83 1.87 -17.49 -0.82
C LEU A 83 2.46 -16.95 0.48
N ALA A 84 3.43 -17.63 1.09
CA ALA A 84 4.06 -17.19 2.33
C ALA A 84 4.70 -15.79 2.17
N PHE A 85 5.38 -15.53 1.04
CA PHE A 85 5.91 -14.21 0.71
C PHE A 85 4.79 -13.17 0.54
N LEU A 86 3.71 -13.51 -0.17
CA LEU A 86 2.57 -12.61 -0.36
C LEU A 86 1.88 -12.24 0.94
N TYR A 87 1.58 -13.21 1.80
CA TYR A 87 0.95 -12.95 3.09
C TYR A 87 1.87 -12.15 4.02
N SER A 88 3.17 -12.46 4.05
CA SER A 88 4.15 -11.70 4.84
C SER A 88 4.27 -10.26 4.36
N LEU A 89 4.32 -10.02 3.04
CA LEU A 89 4.34 -8.67 2.46
C LEU A 89 3.03 -7.92 2.71
N ARG A 90 1.88 -8.62 2.70
CA ARG A 90 0.57 -8.02 2.96
C ARG A 90 0.59 -7.29 4.31
N VAL A 91 1.12 -7.90 5.37
CA VAL A 91 1.17 -7.30 6.72
C VAL A 91 2.06 -6.07 6.80
N VAL A 92 3.11 -6.02 5.98
CA VAL A 92 4.02 -4.88 5.92
C VAL A 92 3.36 -3.63 5.32
N LEU A 93 2.42 -3.79 4.38
CA LEU A 93 1.80 -2.67 3.67
C LEU A 93 1.08 -1.67 4.60
N PRO A 94 0.14 -2.07 5.48
CA PRO A 94 -0.50 -1.12 6.39
C PRO A 94 0.48 -0.55 7.43
N ALA A 95 1.51 -1.30 7.84
CA ALA A 95 2.56 -0.76 8.71
C ALA A 95 3.33 0.39 8.04
N THR A 96 3.66 0.26 6.74
CA THR A 96 4.26 1.37 5.98
C THR A 96 3.28 2.53 5.77
N SER A 97 1.98 2.26 5.60
CA SER A 97 0.93 3.28 5.50
C SER A 97 0.82 4.10 6.79
N PHE A 98 0.87 3.42 7.94
CA PHE A 98 0.93 4.06 9.25
C PHE A 98 2.17 4.94 9.42
N ALA A 99 3.36 4.41 9.07
CA ALA A 99 4.60 5.17 9.12
C ALA A 99 4.55 6.42 8.22
N LEU A 100 3.95 6.33 7.03
CA LEU A 100 3.71 7.48 6.16
C LEU A 100 2.78 8.52 6.80
N THR A 101 1.73 8.09 7.48
CA THR A 101 0.82 9.01 8.18
C THR A 101 1.53 9.75 9.32
N VAL A 102 2.34 9.04 10.10
CA VAL A 102 3.19 9.61 11.16
C VAL A 102 4.21 10.59 10.57
N ASP A 103 4.89 10.21 9.50
CA ASP A 103 5.85 11.05 8.77
C ASP A 103 5.24 12.40 8.40
N ARG A 104 4.04 12.39 7.81
CA ARG A 104 3.34 13.62 7.41
C ARG A 104 2.86 14.43 8.60
N LEU A 105 2.41 13.79 9.66
CA LEU A 105 2.01 14.48 10.89
C LEU A 105 3.19 15.22 11.53
N LEU A 106 4.36 14.57 11.59
CA LEU A 106 5.59 15.16 12.12
C LEU A 106 6.11 16.28 11.22
N ALA A 107 6.08 16.11 9.89
CA ALA A 107 6.45 17.16 8.95
C ALA A 107 5.58 18.42 9.08
N MET A 108 4.29 18.27 9.38
CA MET A 108 3.39 19.42 9.62
C MET A 108 3.64 20.08 10.98
N ARG A 109 3.89 19.28 12.02
CA ARG A 109 4.03 19.79 13.39
C ARG A 109 5.40 20.41 13.66
N PHE A 110 6.45 19.85 13.06
CA PHE A 110 7.84 20.15 13.37
C PHE A 110 8.69 20.32 12.09
N PRO A 111 8.39 21.29 11.20
CA PRO A 111 9.02 21.36 9.88
C PRO A 111 10.55 21.52 9.91
N ILE A 112 11.10 22.28 10.86
CA ILE A 112 12.54 22.53 10.98
C ILE A 112 13.28 21.27 11.45
N GLU A 113 12.83 20.68 12.56
CA GLU A 113 13.45 19.47 13.14
C GLU A 113 13.28 18.26 12.22
N TYR A 114 12.16 18.22 11.49
CA TYR A 114 11.85 17.18 10.50
C TYR A 114 12.89 17.12 9.39
N ASN A 115 13.28 18.29 8.88
CA ASN A 115 14.27 18.36 7.81
C ASN A 115 15.68 18.00 8.29
N PHE A 116 15.99 18.21 9.58
CA PHE A 116 17.33 17.96 10.11
C PHE A 116 17.57 16.48 10.47
N TRP A 117 16.69 15.86 11.27
CA TRP A 117 16.98 14.52 11.80
C TRP A 117 15.77 13.58 11.93
N ILE A 118 14.56 14.08 12.19
CA ILE A 118 13.40 13.23 12.47
C ILE A 118 13.06 12.35 11.25
N SER A 119 13.11 12.90 10.03
CA SER A 119 12.80 12.16 8.80
C SER A 119 13.71 10.94 8.61
N ARG A 120 15.02 11.10 8.84
CA ARG A 120 16.01 10.01 8.75
C ARG A 120 15.78 8.96 9.83
N THR A 121 15.56 9.38 11.07
CA THR A 121 15.28 8.46 12.19
C THR A 121 14.01 7.66 11.94
N LEU A 122 12.92 8.32 11.56
CA LEU A 122 11.66 7.66 11.27
C LEU A 122 11.80 6.68 10.11
N CYS A 123 12.59 7.03 9.09
CA CYS A 123 12.87 6.14 7.98
C CYS A 123 13.61 4.86 8.40
N ILE A 124 14.65 4.98 9.23
CA ILE A 124 15.40 3.83 9.74
C ILE A 124 14.50 2.95 10.60
N LEU A 125 13.72 3.57 11.50
CA LEU A 125 12.76 2.86 12.35
C LEU A 125 11.70 2.14 11.51
N THR A 126 11.18 2.79 10.47
CA THR A 126 10.21 2.18 9.55
C THR A 126 10.83 0.96 8.87
N PHE A 127 12.01 1.10 8.27
CA PHE A 127 12.69 0.01 7.56
C PHE A 127 12.97 -1.20 8.47
N ILE A 128 13.48 -0.95 9.68
CA ILE A 128 13.79 -2.01 10.66
C ILE A 128 12.49 -2.68 11.12
N SER A 129 11.48 -1.90 11.52
CA SER A 129 10.21 -2.46 12.00
C SER A 129 9.48 -3.28 10.95
N THR A 130 9.42 -2.80 9.70
CA THR A 130 8.80 -3.55 8.60
C THR A 130 9.59 -4.80 8.22
N GLY A 131 10.92 -4.74 8.30
CA GLY A 131 11.79 -5.91 8.11
C GLY A 131 11.56 -6.98 9.18
N ILE A 132 11.46 -6.59 10.45
CA ILE A 132 11.15 -7.50 11.56
C ILE A 132 9.77 -8.13 11.38
N LEU A 133 8.74 -7.33 11.04
CA LEU A 133 7.39 -7.83 10.78
C LEU A 133 7.39 -8.86 9.65
N PHE A 134 8.05 -8.54 8.53
CA PHE A 134 8.16 -9.45 7.38
C PHE A 134 8.83 -10.78 7.75
N ILE A 135 9.99 -10.72 8.40
CA ILE A 135 10.76 -11.92 8.79
C ILE A 135 10.01 -12.72 9.85
N GLY A 136 9.36 -12.06 10.80
CA GLY A 136 8.57 -12.70 11.85
C GLY A 136 7.36 -13.47 11.32
N GLU A 137 6.59 -12.85 10.42
CA GLU A 137 5.47 -13.48 9.71
C GLU A 137 5.94 -14.69 8.88
N LEU A 138 7.01 -14.50 8.09
CA LEU A 138 7.57 -15.57 7.28
C LEU A 138 8.06 -16.75 8.14
N ALA A 139 8.75 -16.46 9.25
CA ALA A 139 9.19 -17.48 10.19
C ALA A 139 8.01 -18.21 10.85
N ALA A 140 6.93 -17.50 11.21
CA ALA A 140 5.73 -18.12 11.75
C ALA A 140 5.10 -19.11 10.75
N TYR A 141 5.02 -18.75 9.47
CA TYR A 141 4.53 -19.66 8.43
C TYR A 141 5.45 -20.88 8.21
N LEU A 142 6.76 -20.70 8.30
CA LEU A 142 7.73 -21.79 8.16
C LEU A 142 7.68 -22.77 9.34
N LEU A 143 7.55 -22.25 10.56
CA LEU A 143 7.53 -23.07 11.78
C LEU A 143 6.20 -23.82 11.96
N CYS A 144 5.12 -23.35 11.35
CA CYS A 144 3.77 -23.93 11.45
C CYS A 144 3.28 -24.53 10.12
N GLN A 145 4.21 -25.01 9.30
CA GLN A 145 3.91 -25.70 8.06
C GLN A 145 3.25 -27.05 8.36
N GLU A 146 2.04 -27.25 7.82
CA GLU A 146 1.30 -28.50 7.91
C GLU A 146 0.60 -28.78 6.59
N SER A 147 0.51 -30.05 6.20
CA SER A 147 -0.26 -30.45 5.02
C SER A 147 -1.69 -30.83 5.43
N SER A 148 -2.67 -30.20 4.81
CA SER A 148 -4.10 -30.43 5.03
C SER A 148 -4.79 -30.99 3.77
N ALA A 149 -5.99 -31.53 3.91
CA ALA A 149 -6.81 -32.00 2.78
C ALA A 149 -7.53 -30.87 2.01
N ALA A 150 -7.29 -29.60 2.35
CA ALA A 150 -7.87 -28.45 1.66
C ALA A 150 -7.38 -28.34 0.20
N SER A 151 -8.00 -27.49 -0.61
CA SER A 151 -7.51 -27.21 -1.97
C SER A 151 -6.09 -26.62 -1.94
N ARG A 152 -5.21 -27.11 -2.82
CA ARG A 152 -3.81 -26.67 -2.99
C ARG A 152 -3.69 -25.20 -3.41
N TYR A 153 -4.75 -24.59 -3.90
CA TYR A 153 -4.77 -23.16 -4.20
C TYR A 153 -5.00 -22.28 -2.96
N VAL A 154 -5.45 -22.86 -1.86
CA VAL A 154 -5.75 -22.15 -0.61
C VAL A 154 -4.56 -22.29 0.33
N PHE A 155 -4.10 -21.17 0.89
CA PHE A 155 -2.91 -21.19 1.75
C PHE A 155 -3.08 -22.06 3.02
N GLY A 156 -4.31 -22.20 3.52
CA GLY A 156 -4.64 -23.12 4.61
C GLY A 156 -4.41 -24.61 4.31
N HIS A 157 -4.07 -24.98 3.07
CA HIS A 157 -3.54 -26.30 2.74
C HIS A 157 -2.12 -26.53 3.28
N TYR A 158 -1.31 -25.48 3.37
CA TYR A 158 0.12 -25.56 3.67
C TYR A 158 0.51 -25.08 5.07
N VAL A 159 -0.37 -24.38 5.76
CA VAL A 159 -0.13 -23.81 7.08
C VAL A 159 -1.33 -24.07 7.97
N HIS A 160 -1.07 -24.37 9.24
CA HIS A 160 -2.12 -24.56 10.24
C HIS A 160 -3.07 -23.34 10.28
N PHE A 161 -4.37 -23.58 10.07
CA PHE A 161 -5.36 -22.51 9.86
C PHE A 161 -5.42 -21.47 10.99
N MET A 162 -5.22 -21.89 12.26
CA MET A 162 -5.18 -20.96 13.40
C MET A 162 -4.08 -19.91 13.28
N VAL A 163 -2.92 -20.26 12.70
CA VAL A 163 -1.82 -19.31 12.52
C VAL A 163 -2.22 -18.24 11.51
N ILE A 164 -2.87 -18.63 10.41
CA ILE A 164 -3.39 -17.70 9.41
C ILE A 164 -4.41 -16.73 10.04
N HIS A 165 -5.30 -17.22 10.90
CA HIS A 165 -6.29 -16.37 11.58
C HIS A 165 -5.65 -15.41 12.58
N VAL A 166 -4.74 -15.88 13.44
CA VAL A 166 -4.04 -15.04 14.42
C VAL A 166 -3.27 -13.91 13.72
N LEU A 167 -2.57 -14.22 12.63
CA LEU A 167 -1.81 -13.23 11.86
C LEU A 167 -2.75 -12.28 11.09
N ASN A 168 -3.90 -12.75 10.61
CA ASN A 168 -4.93 -11.88 10.01
C ASN A 168 -5.61 -10.97 11.04
N ASP A 169 -5.75 -11.39 12.29
CA ASP A 169 -6.28 -10.52 13.36
C ASP A 169 -5.24 -9.50 13.82
N PHE A 170 -3.96 -9.90 13.88
CA PHE A 170 -2.85 -8.98 14.09
C PHE A 170 -2.80 -7.92 12.96
N TYR A 171 -2.92 -8.34 11.71
CA TYR A 171 -3.08 -7.46 10.56
C TYR A 171 -4.25 -6.47 10.72
N THR A 172 -5.43 -6.99 11.03
CA THR A 172 -6.64 -6.19 11.22
C THR A 172 -6.45 -5.16 12.35
N SER A 173 -5.73 -5.53 13.41
CA SER A 173 -5.39 -4.62 14.50
C SER A 173 -4.49 -3.46 14.04
N ILE A 174 -3.48 -3.73 13.20
CA ILE A 174 -2.63 -2.68 12.60
C ILE A 174 -3.48 -1.75 11.74
N CYS A 175 -4.37 -2.29 10.90
CA CYS A 175 -5.28 -1.51 10.07
C CYS A 175 -6.19 -0.59 10.90
N VAL A 176 -6.75 -1.10 12.01
CA VAL A 176 -7.59 -0.30 12.92
C VAL A 176 -6.79 0.85 13.55
N VAL A 177 -5.56 0.58 14.02
CA VAL A 177 -4.67 1.63 14.52
C VAL A 177 -4.38 2.67 13.42
N ASN A 178 -4.19 2.23 12.17
CA ASN A 178 -3.96 3.13 11.05
C ASN A 178 -5.16 4.05 10.77
N ILE A 179 -6.41 3.56 10.92
CA ILE A 179 -7.62 4.40 10.85
C ILE A 179 -7.57 5.51 11.91
N PHE A 180 -7.25 5.17 13.16
CA PHE A 180 -7.20 6.17 14.22
C PHE A 180 -6.10 7.22 13.96
N ALA A 181 -4.91 6.78 13.56
CA ALA A 181 -3.81 7.67 13.19
C ALA A 181 -4.20 8.62 12.06
N THR A 182 -4.93 8.09 11.09
CA THR A 182 -5.47 8.82 9.95
C THR A 182 -6.48 9.87 10.37
N ILE A 183 -7.44 9.54 11.23
CA ILE A 183 -8.44 10.49 11.73
C ILE A 183 -7.74 11.65 12.45
N ILE A 184 -6.74 11.34 13.29
CA ILE A 184 -5.93 12.35 13.98
C ILE A 184 -5.18 13.23 12.96
N PHE A 185 -4.57 12.62 11.95
CA PHE A 185 -3.90 13.32 10.86
C PHE A 185 -4.84 14.28 10.14
N LEU A 186 -6.03 13.81 9.72
CA LEU A 186 -7.01 14.63 9.03
C LEU A 186 -7.46 15.80 9.90
N TRP A 187 -7.76 15.55 11.18
CA TRP A 187 -8.17 16.59 12.10
C TRP A 187 -7.10 17.69 12.26
N LYS A 188 -5.84 17.29 12.46
CA LYS A 188 -4.71 18.23 12.55
C LYS A 188 -4.47 18.95 11.24
N PHE A 189 -4.62 18.26 10.11
CA PHE A 189 -4.49 18.84 8.79
C PHE A 189 -5.57 19.91 8.53
N TYR A 190 -6.83 19.63 8.85
CA TYR A 190 -7.91 20.61 8.73
C TYR A 190 -7.67 21.83 9.61
N ALA A 191 -7.21 21.63 10.85
CA ALA A 191 -6.85 22.72 11.74
C ALA A 191 -5.70 23.57 11.16
N PHE A 192 -4.67 22.93 10.62
CA PHE A 192 -3.53 23.58 9.97
C PHE A 192 -3.96 24.42 8.76
N ILE A 193 -4.80 23.88 7.88
CA ILE A 193 -5.33 24.61 6.72
C ILE A 193 -6.16 25.82 7.15
N ARG A 194 -7.03 25.66 8.15
CA ARG A 194 -7.86 26.75 8.66
C ARG A 194 -7.01 27.88 9.23
N MET A 195 -5.96 27.54 9.98
CA MET A 195 -5.01 28.51 10.51
C MET A 195 -4.27 29.25 9.39
N GLN A 196 -3.75 28.53 8.39
CA GLN A 196 -3.08 29.16 7.25
C GLN A 196 -3.98 30.09 6.44
N GLN A 197 -5.25 29.73 6.24
CA GLN A 197 -6.22 30.59 5.56
C GLN A 197 -6.44 31.91 6.31
N GLN A 198 -6.43 31.89 7.64
CA GLN A 198 -6.60 33.09 8.46
C GLN A 198 -5.37 34.00 8.41
N THR A 199 -4.16 33.43 8.38
CA THR A 199 -2.93 34.23 8.44
C THR A 199 -2.60 34.94 7.12
N ARG A 200 -3.27 34.63 5.99
CA ARG A 200 -3.08 35.22 4.63
C ARG A 200 -1.62 35.37 4.14
N SER A 201 -0.65 34.78 4.82
CA SER A 201 0.78 35.07 4.63
C SER A 201 1.44 34.21 3.56
N LEU A 202 0.72 33.24 3.00
CA LEU A 202 1.28 32.31 2.01
C LEU A 202 0.86 32.69 0.59
N SER A 203 1.84 32.71 -0.31
CA SER A 203 1.63 32.79 -1.75
C SER A 203 0.63 31.72 -2.20
N SER A 204 -0.31 32.11 -3.07
CA SER A 204 -1.38 31.26 -3.60
C SER A 204 -0.85 29.96 -4.22
N GLY A 205 0.35 29.98 -4.80
CA GLY A 205 1.02 28.80 -5.35
C GLY A 205 1.46 27.78 -4.30
N HIS A 206 1.99 28.23 -3.16
CA HIS A 206 2.45 27.35 -2.08
C HIS A 206 1.27 26.66 -1.41
N TYR A 207 0.17 27.39 -1.21
CA TYR A 207 -1.09 26.86 -0.68
C TYR A 207 -1.67 25.74 -1.57
N GLY A 208 -1.65 25.93 -2.89
CA GLY A 208 -2.10 24.91 -3.86
C GLY A 208 -1.33 23.59 -3.75
N HIS A 209 0.00 23.66 -3.55
CA HIS A 209 0.85 22.48 -3.39
C HIS A 209 0.55 21.69 -2.12
N ILE A 210 0.38 22.39 -1.00
CA ILE A 210 0.00 21.77 0.27
C ILE A 210 -1.37 21.11 0.13
N ARG A 211 -2.40 21.83 -0.36
CA ARG A 211 -3.75 21.29 -0.51
C ARG A 211 -3.80 20.03 -1.38
N SER A 212 -3.10 20.05 -2.52
CA SER A 212 -3.06 18.91 -3.43
C SER A 212 -2.41 17.69 -2.78
N THR A 213 -1.25 17.87 -2.11
CA THR A 213 -0.54 16.79 -1.39
C THR A 213 -1.45 16.08 -0.40
N ASN A 214 -2.23 16.84 0.36
CA ASN A 214 -3.12 16.27 1.37
C ASN A 214 -4.40 15.64 0.80
N THR A 215 -4.93 16.16 -0.31
CA THR A 215 -6.07 15.52 -1.01
C THR A 215 -5.74 14.08 -1.44
N MET A 216 -4.48 13.85 -1.79
CA MET A 216 -3.99 12.51 -2.16
C MET A 216 -3.96 11.55 -1.00
N ILE A 217 -3.57 12.02 0.18
CA ILE A 217 -3.60 11.21 1.40
C ILE A 217 -5.05 10.79 1.67
N ILE A 218 -6.03 11.71 1.56
CA ILE A 218 -7.46 11.38 1.70
C ILE A 218 -7.90 10.25 0.75
N TYR A 219 -7.51 10.31 -0.53
CA TYR A 219 -7.85 9.24 -1.49
C TYR A 219 -7.21 7.89 -1.13
N GLN A 220 -5.94 7.90 -0.74
CA GLN A 220 -5.24 6.69 -0.32
C GLN A 220 -5.92 6.05 0.89
N LEU A 221 -6.28 6.86 1.88
CA LEU A 221 -6.95 6.41 3.10
C LEU A 221 -8.35 5.85 2.84
N SER A 222 -9.11 6.52 1.98
CA SER A 222 -10.44 6.05 1.58
C SER A 222 -10.34 4.70 0.88
N ALA A 223 -9.36 4.53 -0.01
CA ALA A 223 -9.10 3.26 -0.67
C ALA A 223 -8.66 2.17 0.31
N GLU A 224 -7.82 2.50 1.30
CA GLU A 224 -7.38 1.55 2.34
C GLU A 224 -8.59 1.04 3.15
N ILE A 225 -9.46 1.94 3.61
CA ILE A 225 -10.67 1.54 4.36
C ILE A 225 -11.55 0.60 3.53
N ILE A 226 -11.82 0.95 2.27
CA ILE A 226 -12.76 0.21 1.41
C ILE A 226 -12.18 -1.12 0.93
N CYS A 227 -10.94 -1.13 0.46
CA CYS A 227 -10.36 -2.28 -0.22
C CYS A 227 -9.60 -3.22 0.71
N ASP A 228 -9.24 -2.77 1.91
CA ASP A 228 -8.38 -3.55 2.80
C ASP A 228 -9.06 -3.83 4.15
N ILE A 229 -9.46 -2.77 4.86
CA ILE A 229 -9.96 -2.89 6.23
C ILE A 229 -11.34 -3.52 6.28
N LEU A 230 -12.28 -3.06 5.45
CA LEU A 230 -13.63 -3.62 5.40
C LEU A 230 -13.63 -5.12 5.03
N PRO A 231 -12.94 -5.58 3.96
CA PRO A 231 -12.85 -7.00 3.66
C PRO A 231 -12.21 -7.81 4.80
N SER A 232 -11.13 -7.33 5.40
CA SER A 232 -10.44 -8.03 6.49
C SER A 232 -11.32 -8.17 7.73
N LEU A 233 -11.98 -7.08 8.14
CA LEU A 233 -12.93 -7.08 9.26
C LEU A 233 -14.13 -8.00 8.99
N ALA A 234 -14.69 -7.94 7.78
CA ALA A 234 -15.79 -8.82 7.37
C ALA A 234 -15.38 -10.29 7.43
N THR A 235 -14.14 -10.61 7.05
CA THR A 235 -13.57 -11.96 7.15
C THR A 235 -13.50 -12.43 8.61
N SER A 236 -12.91 -11.62 9.49
CA SER A 236 -12.80 -11.97 10.91
C SER A 236 -14.18 -12.12 11.55
N LEU A 237 -15.13 -11.22 11.25
CA LEU A 237 -16.51 -11.31 11.74
C LEU A 237 -17.22 -12.57 11.23
N ALA A 238 -17.07 -12.92 9.95
CA ALA A 238 -17.65 -14.13 9.38
C ALA A 238 -17.14 -15.40 10.08
N VAL A 239 -15.85 -15.43 10.41
CA VAL A 239 -15.23 -16.57 11.13
C VAL A 239 -15.73 -16.63 12.58
N TYR A 240 -15.68 -15.51 13.32
CA TYR A 240 -16.00 -15.52 14.75
C TYR A 240 -17.50 -15.57 15.05
N VAL A 241 -18.34 -14.93 14.25
CA VAL A 241 -19.79 -14.82 14.50
C VAL A 241 -20.56 -15.93 13.79
N ALA A 242 -20.22 -16.20 12.53
CA ALA A 242 -20.96 -17.15 11.70
C ALA A 242 -20.27 -18.52 11.58
N GLY A 243 -19.05 -18.68 12.09
CA GLY A 243 -18.27 -19.91 11.92
C GLY A 243 -17.91 -20.20 10.45
N ALA A 244 -18.00 -19.19 9.57
CA ALA A 244 -17.83 -19.34 8.13
C ALA A 244 -16.44 -18.91 7.69
N ASN A 245 -15.67 -19.84 7.12
CA ASN A 245 -14.32 -19.55 6.63
C ASN A 245 -14.35 -19.02 5.19
N TRP A 246 -14.55 -17.71 5.04
CA TRP A 246 -14.62 -17.07 3.72
C TRP A 246 -13.35 -17.23 2.89
N SER A 247 -12.17 -17.28 3.50
CA SER A 247 -10.92 -17.47 2.75
C SER A 247 -10.79 -18.88 2.18
N GLN A 248 -11.38 -19.89 2.84
CA GLN A 248 -11.50 -21.24 2.28
C GLN A 248 -12.60 -21.32 1.20
N MET A 249 -13.72 -20.60 1.37
CA MET A 249 -14.85 -20.67 0.44
C MET A 249 -14.59 -19.93 -0.87
N PHE A 250 -14.04 -18.73 -0.79
CA PHE A 250 -13.83 -17.87 -1.96
C PHE A 250 -12.39 -18.00 -2.50
N GLY A 251 -11.43 -18.42 -1.68
CA GLY A 251 -10.01 -18.41 -2.00
C GLY A 251 -9.32 -17.16 -1.42
N PRO A 252 -8.12 -16.80 -1.88
CA PRO A 252 -7.31 -15.71 -1.30
C PRO A 252 -7.78 -14.31 -1.77
N TYR A 253 -9.08 -14.02 -1.68
CA TYR A 253 -9.64 -12.74 -2.13
C TYR A 253 -9.03 -11.53 -1.43
N LEU A 254 -8.59 -11.68 -0.17
CA LEU A 254 -7.90 -10.60 0.56
C LEU A 254 -6.59 -10.18 -0.11
N LEU A 255 -5.90 -11.08 -0.82
CA LEU A 255 -4.74 -10.72 -1.63
C LEU A 255 -5.16 -9.93 -2.87
N ALA A 256 -6.25 -10.35 -3.53
CA ALA A 256 -6.78 -9.65 -4.70
C ALA A 256 -7.28 -8.24 -4.34
N THR A 257 -8.00 -8.07 -3.23
CA THR A 257 -8.45 -6.75 -2.78
C THR A 257 -7.28 -5.85 -2.40
N GLN A 258 -6.21 -6.41 -1.81
CA GLN A 258 -4.98 -5.66 -1.54
C GLN A 258 -4.28 -5.22 -2.82
N VAL A 259 -4.22 -6.06 -3.85
CA VAL A 259 -3.69 -5.66 -5.15
C VAL A 259 -4.52 -4.52 -5.74
N VAL A 260 -5.86 -4.61 -5.72
CA VAL A 260 -6.75 -3.53 -6.19
C VAL A 260 -6.48 -2.23 -5.45
N TYR A 261 -6.35 -2.28 -4.12
CA TYR A 261 -5.94 -1.13 -3.30
C TYR A 261 -4.64 -0.51 -3.81
N THR A 262 -3.56 -1.29 -3.95
CA THR A 262 -2.27 -0.77 -4.41
C THR A 262 -2.33 -0.20 -5.84
N THR A 263 -3.11 -0.81 -6.74
CA THR A 263 -3.32 -0.30 -8.10
C THR A 263 -4.03 1.05 -8.08
N LEU A 264 -5.09 1.19 -7.26
CA LEU A 264 -5.82 2.44 -7.11
C LEU A 264 -4.94 3.55 -6.55
N CYS A 265 -4.13 3.25 -5.52
CA CYS A 265 -3.17 4.20 -4.98
C CYS A 265 -2.17 4.65 -6.03
N CYS A 266 -1.50 3.71 -6.71
CA CYS A 266 -0.51 4.03 -7.74
C CYS A 266 -1.12 4.84 -8.88
N SER A 267 -2.33 4.50 -9.31
CA SER A 267 -3.08 5.23 -10.34
C SER A 267 -3.37 6.67 -9.91
N ALA A 268 -3.84 6.87 -8.68
CA ALA A 268 -4.08 8.20 -8.11
C ALA A 268 -2.79 9.04 -8.05
N TYR A 269 -1.65 8.44 -7.65
CA TYR A 269 -0.34 9.09 -7.66
C TYR A 269 0.08 9.53 -9.06
N VAL A 270 0.02 8.63 -10.04
CA VAL A 270 0.43 8.90 -11.42
C VAL A 270 -0.48 9.96 -12.06
N TRP A 271 -1.79 9.83 -11.91
CA TRP A 271 -2.77 10.79 -12.44
C TRP A 271 -2.49 12.20 -11.91
N LYS A 272 -2.29 12.30 -10.60
CA LYS A 272 -1.99 13.58 -9.96
C LYS A 272 -0.67 14.17 -10.44
N MET A 273 0.40 13.38 -10.55
CA MET A 273 1.67 13.87 -11.08
C MET A 273 1.56 14.40 -12.52
N LYS A 274 0.70 13.80 -13.35
CA LYS A 274 0.43 14.30 -14.71
C LYS A 274 -0.34 15.63 -14.68
N ALA A 275 -1.40 15.73 -13.87
CA ALA A 275 -2.17 16.97 -13.71
C ALA A 275 -1.29 18.16 -13.30
N TRP A 276 -0.32 17.92 -12.40
CA TRP A 276 0.66 18.91 -11.98
C TRP A 276 1.57 19.43 -13.11
N LYS A 277 2.00 18.56 -14.03
CA LYS A 277 2.81 18.97 -15.18
C LYS A 277 2.02 19.87 -16.13
N CYS A 278 0.75 19.54 -16.38
CA CYS A 278 -0.12 20.36 -17.24
C CYS A 278 -0.36 21.75 -16.65
N GLN A 279 -0.64 21.86 -15.34
CA GLN A 279 -0.83 23.16 -14.69
C GLN A 279 0.41 24.05 -14.76
N ARG A 280 1.61 23.49 -14.59
CA ARG A 280 2.86 24.25 -14.69
C ARG A 280 3.14 24.74 -16.12
N ALA A 281 2.83 23.93 -17.14
CA ALA A 281 2.97 24.33 -18.53
C ALA A 281 2.06 25.52 -18.88
N VAL A 282 0.80 25.49 -18.42
CA VAL A 282 -0.15 26.59 -18.61
C VAL A 282 0.33 27.87 -17.91
N PHE A 283 0.77 27.77 -16.65
CA PHE A 283 1.26 28.94 -15.91
C PHE A 283 2.48 29.59 -16.60
N ASN A 284 3.46 28.78 -17.03
CA ASN A 284 4.62 29.28 -17.76
C ASN A 284 4.25 29.95 -19.09
N SER A 285 3.23 29.44 -19.80
CA SER A 285 2.76 30.08 -21.04
C SER A 285 2.09 31.44 -20.80
N SER A 286 1.41 31.61 -19.66
CA SER A 286 0.69 32.85 -19.31
C SER A 286 1.59 34.00 -18.83
N HIS A 287 2.85 33.73 -18.48
CA HIS A 287 3.85 34.74 -18.08
C HIS A 287 4.95 34.93 -19.14
N GLY A 288 4.75 34.36 -20.34
CA GLY A 288 5.68 34.39 -21.47
C GLY A 288 5.84 35.73 -22.20
N THR A 289 5.49 36.87 -21.60
CA THR A 289 5.80 38.22 -22.15
C THR A 289 6.64 39.10 -21.25
N GLY A 290 7.22 38.58 -20.17
CA GLY A 290 8.30 39.31 -19.50
C GLY A 290 8.54 38.83 -18.09
N VAL A 291 9.80 38.83 -17.71
CA VAL A 291 10.33 38.42 -16.39
C VAL A 291 10.58 36.91 -16.29
N VAL A 292 11.72 36.52 -16.86
CA VAL A 292 12.46 35.31 -16.46
C VAL A 292 12.89 35.52 -15.00
N ILE A 293 12.03 35.19 -14.04
CA ILE A 293 12.49 34.94 -12.68
C ILE A 293 13.14 33.57 -12.73
N THR A 294 14.46 33.57 -12.88
CA THR A 294 15.33 32.46 -12.50
C THR A 294 15.10 32.18 -11.02
N SER A 295 14.02 31.46 -10.71
CA SER A 295 13.80 30.85 -9.41
C SER A 295 14.74 29.66 -9.29
N ALA A 296 16.03 29.98 -9.14
CA ALA A 296 16.98 29.17 -8.42
C ALA A 296 16.62 29.24 -6.93
N MET A 297 15.46 28.70 -6.56
CA MET A 297 15.29 28.19 -5.20
C MET A 297 15.99 26.84 -5.17
N ARG A 298 17.31 26.92 -4.99
CA ARG A 298 18.01 25.96 -4.14
C ARG A 298 17.14 25.80 -2.89
N LEU A 299 16.72 24.57 -2.64
CA LEU A 299 16.48 24.10 -1.29
C LEU A 299 17.80 24.26 -0.54
N GLU A 300 18.03 25.44 0.02
CA GLU A 300 18.93 25.62 1.14
C GLU A 300 18.06 25.65 2.40
N VAL A 301 18.49 24.81 3.34
CA VAL A 301 17.90 24.40 4.61
C VAL A 301 16.86 23.31 4.46
#